data_AF-A0A6P0VC80-F1
#
_entry.id   AF-A0A6P0VC80-F1
#
_cell.length_a   1.000
_cell.length_b   1.000
_cell.length_c   1.000
_cell.angle_alpha   90.00
_cell.angle_beta   90.00
_cell.angle_gamma   90.00
#
_symmetry.space_group_name_H-M   'P 1'
#
loop_
_entity.id
_entity.type
_entity.pdbx_description
1 polymer ?
#
loop_
_entity_poly.entity_id
_entity_poly.type
_entity_poly.pdbx_seq_one_letter_code
_entity_poly.pdbx_strand_id
1 'polypeptide(L)'
;MLEKLKTIFAEMEQALIAYSGGVDSTLVAKIAYDVLGDRALAVTARSPSLLPEELEDARIQAAAIGIPHEVVETYEMDNPNYT
;
A
#
# COMPACT_ATOMS: atom_id res chain seq x y z
N MET A 1 -10.25 16.93 -6.83
CA MET A 1 -10.14 15.45 -6.81
C MET A 1 -9.51 14.99 -5.51
N LEU A 2 -8.34 15.52 -5.12
CA LEU A 2 -7.67 15.22 -3.86
C LEU A 2 -8.54 15.43 -2.60
N GLU A 3 -9.29 16.54 -2.54
CA GLU A 3 -10.16 16.82 -1.39
C GLU A 3 -11.27 15.79 -1.23
N LYS A 4 -11.80 15.25 -2.33
CA LYS A 4 -12.80 14.16 -2.25
C LYS A 4 -12.18 12.89 -1.66
N LEU A 5 -10.95 12.56 -2.04
CA LEU A 5 -10.24 11.40 -1.49
C LEU A 5 -9.96 11.56 0.00
N LYS A 6 -9.57 12.75 0.44
CA LYS A 6 -9.40 13.06 1.87
C LYS A 6 -10.72 12.92 2.63
N THR A 7 -11.83 13.42 2.08
CA THR A 7 -13.16 13.25 2.71
C THR A 7 -13.51 11.78 2.86
N ILE A 8 -13.29 10.96 1.82
CA ILE A 8 -13.55 9.51 1.88
C ILE A 8 -12.76 8.87 3.02
N PHE A 9 -11.46 9.19 3.16
CA PHE A 9 -10.66 8.66 4.27
C PHE A 9 -11.09 9.22 5.63
N ALA A 10 -11.50 10.49 5.71
CA ALA A 10 -11.94 11.10 6.97
C ALA A 10 -13.25 10.49 7.49
N GLU A 11 -14.07 9.93 6.61
CA GLU A 11 -15.29 9.18 6.95
C GLU A 11 -15.01 7.72 7.37
N MET A 12 -13.78 7.23 7.18
CA MET A 12 -13.34 5.89 7.59
C MET A 12 -12.72 5.92 8.99
N GLU A 13 -12.86 4.83 9.75
CA GLU A 13 -12.16 4.68 11.04
C GLU A 13 -10.68 4.31 10.85
N GLN A 14 -10.40 3.44 9.87
CA GLN A 14 -9.08 2.90 9.54
C GLN A 14 -9.06 2.39 8.09
N ALA A 15 -7.88 2.25 7.48
CA ALA A 15 -7.75 1.80 6.10
C ALA A 15 -6.51 0.93 5.86
N LEU A 16 -6.67 -0.11 5.04
CA LEU A 16 -5.57 -0.90 4.48
C LEU A 16 -5.43 -0.53 2.99
N ILE A 17 -4.22 -0.16 2.60
CA ILE A 17 -3.89 0.26 1.23
C ILE A 17 -3.06 -0.83 0.57
N ALA A 18 -3.60 -1.39 -0.51
CA ALA A 18 -2.80 -2.23 -1.41
C ALA A 18 -1.73 -1.36 -2.05
N TYR A 19 -0.47 -1.64 -1.72
CA TYR A 19 0.65 -0.75 -1.99
C TYR A 19 1.73 -1.46 -2.81
N SER A 20 1.96 -0.99 -4.02
CA SER A 20 2.94 -1.57 -4.96
C SER A 20 4.23 -0.77 -5.09
N GLY A 21 4.32 0.43 -4.50
CA GLY A 21 5.44 1.35 -4.70
C GLY A 21 5.33 2.20 -5.99
N GLY A 22 4.31 1.97 -6.81
CA GLY A 22 3.98 2.81 -7.96
C GLY A 22 3.34 4.13 -7.55
N VAL A 23 3.55 5.19 -8.35
CA VAL A 23 3.13 6.57 -8.07
C VAL A 23 1.69 6.72 -7.58
N ASP A 24 0.75 5.98 -8.16
CA ASP A 24 -0.66 6.05 -7.80
C ASP A 24 -0.90 5.47 -6.40
N SER A 25 -0.35 4.28 -6.12
CA SER A 25 -0.47 3.63 -4.81
C SER A 25 0.24 4.44 -3.72
N THR A 26 1.38 5.08 -4.06
CA THR A 26 2.13 5.97 -3.18
C THR A 26 1.33 7.22 -2.84
N LEU A 27 0.64 7.82 -3.81
CA LEU A 27 -0.24 8.96 -3.58
C LEU A 27 -1.39 8.59 -2.64
N VAL A 28 -2.04 7.44 -2.87
CA VAL A 28 -3.14 6.97 -2.01
C VAL A 28 -2.65 6.68 -0.60
N ALA A 29 -1.54 5.96 -0.44
CA ALA A 29 -0.95 5.66 0.87
C ALA A 29 -0.58 6.94 1.63
N LYS A 30 0.01 7.93 0.95
CA LYS A 30 0.37 9.22 1.56
C LYS A 30 -0.86 9.97 2.06
N ILE A 31 -1.91 10.06 1.24
CA ILE A 31 -3.14 10.76 1.62
C ILE A 31 -3.87 10.01 2.75
N ALA A 32 -3.90 8.68 2.71
CA ALA A 32 -4.48 7.88 3.78
C ALA A 32 -3.75 8.15 5.11
N TYR A 33 -2.42 8.15 5.11
CA TYR A 33 -1.63 8.45 6.31
C TYR A 33 -1.80 9.92 6.77
N ASP A 34 -1.87 10.88 5.86
CA ASP A 34 -2.09 12.29 6.21
C ASP A 34 -3.44 12.52 6.93
N VAL A 35 -4.46 11.71 6.62
CA VAL A 35 -5.80 11.83 7.20
C VAL A 35 -5.99 10.93 8.44
N LEU A 36 -5.51 9.69 8.39
CA LEU A 36 -5.77 8.66 9.39
C LEU A 36 -4.60 8.43 10.37
N GLY A 37 -3.40 8.89 10.03
CA GLY A 37 -2.17 8.61 10.78
C GLY A 37 -1.90 7.11 10.86
N ASP A 38 -1.55 6.62 12.05
CA ASP A 38 -1.25 5.21 12.33
C ASP A 38 -2.42 4.24 12.12
N ARG A 39 -3.63 4.76 11.81
CA ARG A 39 -4.79 3.94 11.42
C ARG A 39 -4.83 3.62 9.91
N ALA A 40 -3.80 4.01 9.16
CA ALA A 40 -3.57 3.57 7.80
C ALA A 40 -2.41 2.58 7.75
N LEU A 41 -2.59 1.47 7.02
CA LEU A 41 -1.57 0.44 6.81
C LEU A 41 -1.33 0.25 5.31
N ALA A 42 -0.09 0.42 4.86
CA ALA A 42 0.32 0.00 3.52
C ALA A 42 0.66 -1.50 3.53
N VAL A 43 0.17 -2.26 2.56
CA VAL A 43 0.49 -3.68 2.41
C VAL A 43 0.99 -3.97 1.01
N THR A 44 2.19 -4.55 0.91
CA THR A 44 2.76 -5.02 -0.36
C THR A 44 2.69 -6.55 -0.43
N ALA A 45 2.09 -7.06 -1.49
CA ALA A 45 2.11 -8.48 -1.80
C ALA A 45 3.47 -8.84 -2.42
N ARG A 46 4.21 -9.74 -1.79
CA ARG A 46 5.45 -10.31 -2.32
C ARG A 46 5.09 -11.62 -3.03
N SER A 47 4.99 -11.56 -4.34
CA SER A 47 4.84 -12.72 -5.22
C SER A 47 6.20 -13.15 -5.79
N PRO A 48 6.30 -14.36 -6.39
CA PRO A 48 7.50 -14.77 -7.12
C PRO A 48 7.84 -13.88 -8.34
N SER A 49 6.88 -13.13 -8.85
CA SER A 49 7.05 -12.23 -10.01
C SER A 49 7.52 -10.82 -9.64
N LEU A 50 7.41 -10.43 -8.37
CA LEU A 50 7.85 -9.11 -7.89
C LEU A 50 9.38 -9.08 -7.78
N LEU A 51 10.01 -8.08 -8.41
CA LEU A 51 11.46 -7.94 -8.32
C LEU A 51 11.86 -7.48 -6.91
N PRO A 52 12.97 -7.98 -6.35
CA PRO A 52 13.45 -7.56 -5.02
C PRO A 52 13.68 -6.05 -4.91
N GLU A 53 14.13 -5.40 -5.99
CA GLU A 53 14.35 -3.96 -6.06
C GLU A 53 13.04 -3.16 -5.97
N GLU A 54 11.96 -3.63 -6.61
CA GLU A 54 10.64 -2.99 -6.52
C GLU A 54 10.09 -3.06 -5.09
N LEU A 55 10.31 -4.20 -4.42
CA LEU A 55 9.92 -4.35 -3.01
C LEU A 55 10.72 -3.42 -2.09
N GLU A 56 12.03 -3.26 -2.35
CA GLU A 56 12.88 -2.37 -1.56
C GLU A 56 12.49 -0.90 -1.78
N ASP A 57 12.23 -0.49 -3.02
CA ASP A 57 11.76 0.85 -3.34
C ASP A 57 10.43 1.16 -2.63
N ALA A 58 9.50 0.20 -2.60
CA ALA A 58 8.24 0.33 -1.85
C ALA A 58 8.51 0.53 -0.34
N ARG A 59 9.42 -0.24 0.27
CA ARG A 59 9.78 -0.08 1.69
C ARG A 59 10.35 1.30 1.99
N ILE A 60 11.28 1.78 1.15
CA ILE A 60 11.92 3.10 1.31
C ILE A 60 10.87 4.21 1.21
N GLN A 61 9.99 4.13 0.21
CA GLN A 61 8.93 5.11 0.03
C GLN A 61 7.93 5.11 1.19
N ALA A 62 7.48 3.94 1.66
CA ALA A 62 6.58 3.85 2.80
C ALA A 62 7.21 4.43 4.08
N ALA A 63 8.49 4.14 4.32
CA ALA A 63 9.24 4.74 5.43
C ALA A 63 9.35 6.26 5.30
N ALA A 64 9.55 6.80 4.09
CA ALA A 64 9.58 8.24 3.84
C ALA A 64 8.21 8.91 4.06
N ILE A 65 7.11 8.21 3.76
CA ILE A 65 5.75 8.66 4.10
C ILE A 65 5.53 8.66 5.62
N GLY A 66 6.14 7.71 6.32
CA GLY A 66 5.92 7.42 7.74
C GLY A 66 4.77 6.45 8.00
N ILE A 67 4.18 5.87 6.94
CA ILE A 67 3.07 4.93 7.07
C ILE A 67 3.58 3.57 7.56
N PRO A 68 2.88 2.89 8.49
CA PRO A 68 3.10 1.47 8.76
C PRO A 68 3.06 0.66 7.46
N HIS A 69 4.04 -0.23 7.27
CA HIS A 69 4.16 -1.04 6.06
C HIS A 69 4.36 -2.50 6.40
N GLU A 70 3.49 -3.35 5.86
CA GLU A 70 3.59 -4.80 5.97
C GLU A 70 3.80 -5.44 4.59
N VAL A 71 4.56 -6.53 4.59
CA VAL A 71 4.79 -7.33 3.39
C VAL A 71 4.22 -8.70 3.62
N VAL A 72 3.31 -9.10 2.74
CA VAL A 72 2.62 -10.39 2.81
C VAL A 72 3.10 -11.25 1.65
N GLU A 73 3.56 -12.46 1.93
CA GLU A 73 3.93 -13.41 0.89
C GLU A 73 2.68 -13.96 0.21
N THR A 74 2.63 -13.89 -1.11
CA THR A 74 1.53 -14.43 -1.91
C THR A 74 2.02 -15.59 -2.76
N TYR A 75 1.21 -16.65 -2.77
CA TYR A 75 1.48 -17.90 -3.49
C TYR A 75 0.49 -18.04 -4.67
N GLU A 76 0.34 -16.96 -5.44
CA GLU A 76 -0.65 -16.90 -6.54
C GLU A 76 -0.40 -17.98 -7.60
N MET A 77 0.87 -18.35 -7.81
CA MET A 77 1.28 -19.42 -8.72
C MET A 77 0.84 -20.83 -8.26
N ASP A 78 0.49 -20.99 -6.98
CA ASP A 78 -0.02 -22.24 -6.43
C ASP A 78 -1.56 -22.32 -6.52
N ASN A 79 -2.22 -21.24 -6.93
CA ASN A 79 -3.66 -21.21 -7.11
C ASN A 79 -4.04 -21.71 -8.52
N PRO A 80 -4.74 -22.85 -8.65
CA PRO A 80 -5.13 -23.40 -9.95
C PRO A 80 -6.11 -22.52 -10.76
N ASN A 81 -6.67 -21.46 -10.16
CA ASN A 81 -7.50 -20.47 -10.85
C ASN A 81 -6.71 -19.24 -11.36
N TYR A 82 -5.40 -19.19 -11.10
CA TYR A 82 -4.51 -18.11 -11.53
C TYR A 82 -3.82 -18.54 -12.84
N THR A 83 -4.58 -18.50 -13.94
CA THR A 83 -4.13 -18.80 -15.33
C THR A 83 -4.15 -17.56 -16.19
#